data_AF-A0A1V2Q056-F1
#
_entry.id   AF-A0A1V2Q056-F1
#
_cell.length_a   1.000
_cell.length_b   1.000
_cell.length_c   1.000
_cell.angle_alpha   90.00
_cell.angle_beta   90.00
_cell.angle_gamma   90.00
#
_symmetry.space_group_name_H-M   'P 1'
#
loop_
_entity.id
_entity.type
_entity.pdbx_description
1 polymer ?
#
loop_
_entity_poly.entity_id
_entity_poly.type
_entity_poly.pdbx_seq_one_letter_code
_entity_poly.pdbx_strand_id
1 'polypeptide(L)'
;MRGVEVRDWPSLRWRGVVEGFYGPPWTHEARLDSFGYFGRHKMNLYFYTPKDDPYLRAEWRQPYPADHLARLDELVKRAKDNHVEFGYVLSPGLSICYSGPSETDALIAKFTSLYRLGVRMFVVALDDIDHQRWNCDEDRAAFGTGLAAAASAQAHVINRVQREFVAANPGRATRPPADGEALTFTLPTARELDKIVVLADARAEVQVRAGDRGVPIGRLIGGYTPLPVRGLTTDTIRLKWATGSPPVVYEIVPHG
;
A
#
# COMPACT_ATOMS: atom_id res chain seq x y z
N MET A 1 -13.73 31.22 -33.32
CA MET A 1 -13.88 30.59 -31.98
C MET A 1 -12.64 30.93 -31.16
N ARG A 2 -12.80 31.33 -29.90
CA ARG A 2 -11.66 31.45 -28.98
C ARG A 2 -11.34 30.06 -28.44
N GLY A 3 -10.15 29.55 -28.70
CA GLY A 3 -9.66 28.30 -28.13
C GLY A 3 -9.09 28.55 -26.74
N VAL A 4 -9.04 27.49 -25.92
CA VAL A 4 -8.33 27.48 -24.64
C VAL A 4 -7.29 26.37 -24.67
N GLU A 5 -6.13 26.63 -24.09
CA GLU A 5 -5.13 25.60 -23.79
C GLU A 5 -5.32 25.16 -22.33
N VAL A 6 -5.46 23.87 -22.09
CA VAL A 6 -5.64 23.30 -20.74
C VAL A 6 -4.43 22.44 -20.41
N ARG A 7 -3.76 22.75 -19.30
CA ARG A 7 -2.76 21.89 -18.66
C ARG A 7 -3.23 21.65 -17.23
N ASP A 8 -3.45 20.39 -16.86
CA ASP A 8 -4.08 20.01 -15.61
C ASP A 8 -3.36 18.81 -14.99
N TRP A 9 -3.21 18.81 -13.67
CA TRP A 9 -2.56 17.76 -12.89
C TRP A 9 -3.03 17.82 -11.42
N PRO A 10 -3.05 16.69 -10.69
CA PRO A 10 -3.51 16.67 -9.30
C PRO A 10 -2.44 17.18 -8.33
N SER A 11 -2.84 17.92 -7.30
CA SER A 11 -1.95 18.31 -6.19
C SER A 11 -1.64 17.13 -5.23
N LEU A 12 -2.56 16.17 -5.11
CA LEU A 12 -2.42 14.98 -4.27
C LEU A 12 -2.45 13.73 -5.14
N ARG A 13 -1.51 12.80 -4.90
CA ARG A 13 -1.43 11.52 -5.62
C ARG A 13 -2.68 10.66 -5.42
N TRP A 14 -3.20 10.62 -4.20
CA TRP A 14 -4.38 9.86 -3.81
C TRP A 14 -5.51 10.81 -3.43
N ARG A 15 -6.69 10.61 -4.01
CA ARG A 15 -7.89 11.45 -3.84
C ARG A 15 -9.08 10.51 -3.81
N GLY A 16 -9.76 10.39 -2.68
CA GLY A 16 -10.66 9.26 -2.52
C GLY A 16 -11.51 9.28 -1.28
N VAL A 17 -12.20 8.16 -1.08
CA VAL A 17 -13.10 7.92 0.05
C VAL A 17 -12.62 6.72 0.85
N VAL A 18 -12.76 6.81 2.17
CA VAL A 18 -12.67 5.67 3.08
C VAL A 18 -14.07 5.39 3.62
N GLU A 19 -14.68 4.27 3.26
CA GLU A 19 -16.01 3.88 3.76
C GLU A 19 -15.90 3.32 5.20
N GLY A 20 -15.50 4.18 6.15
CA GLY A 20 -15.22 3.79 7.54
C GLY A 20 -16.13 4.41 8.59
N PHE A 21 -17.28 4.94 8.17
CA PHE A 21 -18.28 5.46 9.10
C PHE A 21 -19.01 4.32 9.85
N TYR A 22 -19.55 4.64 11.01
CA TYR A 22 -20.43 3.77 11.78
C TYR A 22 -21.88 3.87 11.27
N GLY A 23 -22.62 2.76 11.34
CA GLY A 23 -24.00 2.67 10.86
C GLY A 23 -24.14 1.82 9.59
N PRO A 24 -25.35 1.75 9.01
CA PRO A 24 -25.63 0.86 7.89
C PRO A 24 -24.65 1.10 6.73
N PRO A 25 -23.94 0.06 6.25
CA PRO A 25 -22.98 0.22 5.18
C PRO A 25 -23.68 0.62 3.88
N TRP A 26 -22.93 1.17 2.93
CA TRP A 26 -23.49 1.44 1.62
C TRP A 26 -24.00 0.16 0.96
N THR A 27 -25.14 0.27 0.28
CA THR A 27 -25.66 -0.82 -0.55
C THR A 27 -24.69 -1.11 -1.69
N HIS A 28 -24.84 -2.29 -2.31
CA HIS A 28 -24.06 -2.65 -3.49
C HIS A 28 -24.14 -1.60 -4.60
N GLU A 29 -25.38 -1.21 -4.91
CA GLU A 29 -25.71 -0.30 -5.99
C GLU A 29 -25.14 1.10 -5.71
N ALA A 30 -25.21 1.57 -4.46
CA ALA A 30 -24.63 2.84 -4.05
C ALA A 30 -23.11 2.88 -4.26
N ARG A 31 -22.40 1.77 -3.97
CA ARG A 31 -20.96 1.66 -4.24
C ARG A 31 -20.66 1.67 -5.75
N LEU A 32 -21.44 0.94 -6.54
CA LEU A 32 -21.29 0.91 -8.00
C LEU A 32 -21.52 2.28 -8.66
N ASP A 33 -22.51 3.04 -8.18
CA ASP A 33 -22.78 4.41 -8.62
C ASP A 33 -21.67 5.38 -8.19
N SER A 34 -21.19 5.23 -6.96
CA SER A 34 -20.10 6.04 -6.39
C SER A 34 -18.84 6.00 -7.25
N PHE A 35 -18.46 4.85 -7.81
CA PHE A 35 -17.31 4.76 -8.72
C PHE A 35 -17.49 5.60 -9.99
N GLY A 36 -18.70 5.68 -10.53
CA GLY A 36 -19.01 6.58 -11.66
C GLY A 36 -18.86 8.06 -11.28
N TYR A 37 -19.28 8.43 -10.07
CA TYR A 37 -19.05 9.76 -9.53
C TYR A 37 -17.54 10.04 -9.37
N PHE A 38 -16.79 9.14 -8.72
CA PHE A 38 -15.36 9.28 -8.49
C PHE A 38 -14.58 9.51 -9.79
N GLY A 39 -14.85 8.72 -10.82
CA GLY A 39 -14.22 8.85 -12.14
C GLY A 39 -14.47 10.22 -12.77
N ARG A 40 -15.72 10.71 -12.79
CA ARG A 40 -16.08 12.05 -13.32
C ARG A 40 -15.39 13.19 -12.57
N HIS A 41 -15.09 13.00 -11.29
CA HIS A 41 -14.46 13.99 -10.42
C HIS A 41 -12.95 13.77 -10.22
N LYS A 42 -12.31 12.91 -11.04
CA LYS A 42 -10.85 12.60 -10.98
C LYS A 42 -10.37 12.09 -9.62
N MET A 43 -11.27 11.51 -8.83
CA MET A 43 -10.93 10.74 -7.63
C MET A 43 -10.43 9.36 -8.06
N ASN A 44 -9.40 8.84 -7.40
CA ASN A 44 -8.71 7.62 -7.80
C ASN A 44 -8.49 6.60 -6.68
N LEU A 45 -9.12 6.79 -5.52
CA LEU A 45 -8.97 5.90 -4.37
C LEU A 45 -10.33 5.62 -3.72
N TYR A 46 -10.58 4.37 -3.39
CA TYR A 46 -11.68 3.96 -2.52
C TYR A 46 -11.22 2.85 -1.57
N PHE A 47 -11.35 3.06 -0.27
CA PHE A 47 -11.10 2.03 0.74
C PHE A 47 -12.41 1.40 1.21
N TYR A 48 -12.55 0.11 0.93
CA TYR A 48 -13.62 -0.75 1.42
C TYR A 48 -13.33 -1.12 2.88
N THR A 49 -14.05 -0.50 3.82
CA THR A 49 -13.96 -0.79 5.25
C THR A 49 -15.30 -0.71 6.01
N PRO A 50 -16.44 -1.15 5.42
CA PRO A 50 -17.72 -1.12 6.11
C PRO A 50 -17.68 -1.90 7.43
N LYS A 51 -17.86 -1.21 8.56
CA LYS A 51 -17.66 -1.81 9.90
C LYS A 51 -18.61 -2.99 10.19
N ASP A 52 -19.77 -3.04 9.53
CA ASP A 52 -20.77 -4.10 9.67
C ASP A 52 -20.52 -5.33 8.78
N ASP A 53 -19.52 -5.33 7.89
CA ASP A 53 -19.10 -6.55 7.19
C ASP A 53 -18.30 -7.44 8.18
N PRO A 54 -18.84 -8.59 8.60
CA PRO A 54 -18.22 -9.41 9.63
C PRO A 54 -16.85 -9.94 9.17
N TYR A 55 -16.65 -10.17 7.88
CA TYR A 55 -15.41 -10.70 7.32
C TYR A 55 -14.26 -9.69 7.29
N LEU A 56 -14.53 -8.41 7.60
CA LEU A 56 -13.49 -7.41 7.82
C LEU A 56 -13.00 -7.37 9.26
N ARG A 57 -13.83 -7.79 10.23
CA ARG A 57 -13.62 -7.47 11.65
C ARG A 57 -13.91 -8.64 12.60
N ALA A 58 -15.18 -8.98 12.80
CA ALA A 58 -15.56 -10.01 13.78
C ALA A 58 -15.11 -11.43 13.36
N GLU A 59 -15.25 -11.72 12.08
CA GLU A 59 -14.96 -13.01 11.44
C GLU A 59 -13.80 -12.91 10.45
N TRP A 60 -12.84 -12.01 10.72
CA TRP A 60 -11.75 -11.68 9.79
C TRP A 60 -10.92 -12.89 9.32
N ARG A 61 -10.86 -13.95 10.12
CA ARG A 61 -10.19 -15.22 9.78
C ARG A 61 -10.93 -16.03 8.73
N GLN A 62 -12.25 -15.89 8.65
CA GLN A 62 -13.08 -16.67 7.76
C GLN A 62 -12.91 -16.20 6.31
N PRO A 63 -12.80 -17.14 5.34
CA PRO A 63 -12.85 -16.77 3.93
C PRO A 63 -14.20 -16.15 3.59
N TYR A 64 -14.23 -15.26 2.59
CA TYR A 64 -15.52 -14.80 2.09
C TYR A 64 -16.24 -15.96 1.40
N PRO A 65 -17.56 -16.10 1.60
CA PRO A 65 -18.40 -16.94 0.76
C PRO A 65 -18.34 -16.52 -0.72
N ALA A 66 -18.66 -17.46 -1.62
CA ALA A 66 -18.50 -17.26 -3.07
C ALA A 66 -19.38 -16.13 -3.63
N ASP A 67 -20.60 -15.97 -3.11
CA ASP A 67 -21.52 -14.88 -3.46
C ASP A 67 -20.99 -13.50 -3.03
N HIS A 68 -20.37 -13.43 -1.84
CA HIS A 68 -19.71 -12.22 -1.36
C HIS A 68 -18.48 -11.87 -2.19
N LEU A 69 -17.66 -12.87 -2.56
CA LEU A 69 -16.53 -12.67 -3.48
C LEU A 69 -16.99 -12.19 -4.85
N ALA A 70 -18.08 -12.72 -5.39
CA ALA A 70 -18.63 -12.27 -6.68
C ALA A 70 -19.06 -10.79 -6.63
N ARG A 71 -19.66 -10.35 -5.53
CA ARG A 71 -19.99 -8.93 -5.32
C ARG A 71 -18.74 -8.06 -5.21
N LEU A 72 -17.73 -8.49 -4.45
CA LEU A 72 -16.46 -7.76 -4.37
C LEU A 72 -15.75 -7.67 -5.72
N ASP A 73 -15.76 -8.74 -6.50
CA ASP A 73 -15.21 -8.78 -7.86
C ASP A 73 -15.88 -7.76 -8.79
N GLU A 74 -17.20 -7.63 -8.73
CA GLU A 74 -17.94 -6.61 -9.47
C GLU A 74 -17.53 -5.19 -9.05
N LEU A 75 -17.40 -4.92 -7.75
CA LEU A 75 -16.94 -3.62 -7.25
C LEU A 75 -15.52 -3.30 -7.72
N VAL A 76 -14.60 -4.28 -7.66
CA VAL A 76 -13.21 -4.12 -8.10
C VAL A 76 -13.15 -3.80 -9.59
N LYS A 77 -13.92 -4.52 -10.42
CA LYS A 77 -14.02 -4.25 -11.86
C LYS A 77 -14.59 -2.85 -12.13
N ARG A 78 -15.70 -2.50 -11.48
CA ARG A 78 -16.34 -1.19 -11.64
C ARG A 78 -15.42 -0.04 -11.22
N ALA A 79 -14.68 -0.19 -10.12
CA ALA A 79 -13.70 0.78 -9.67
C ALA A 79 -12.59 0.98 -10.73
N LYS A 80 -12.04 -0.13 -11.22
CA LYS A 80 -11.00 -0.13 -12.26
C LYS A 80 -11.45 0.55 -13.55
N ASP A 81 -12.67 0.28 -14.02
CA ASP A 81 -13.26 0.90 -15.21
C ASP A 81 -13.41 2.42 -15.07
N ASN A 82 -13.42 2.95 -13.84
CA ASN A 82 -13.51 4.37 -13.53
C ASN A 82 -12.18 4.97 -13.04
N HIS A 83 -11.05 4.27 -13.25
CA HIS A 83 -9.72 4.69 -12.80
C HIS A 83 -9.60 4.91 -11.28
N VAL A 84 -10.40 4.18 -10.51
CA VAL A 84 -10.36 4.16 -9.04
C VAL A 84 -9.62 2.92 -8.57
N GLU A 85 -8.58 3.11 -7.78
CA GLU A 85 -7.89 2.02 -7.12
C GLU A 85 -8.73 1.56 -5.91
N PHE A 86 -9.18 0.31 -5.97
CA PHE A 86 -9.94 -0.34 -4.90
C PHE A 86 -8.97 -0.87 -3.85
N GLY A 87 -9.00 -0.31 -2.65
CA GLY A 87 -8.24 -0.79 -1.52
C GLY A 87 -9.12 -1.52 -0.51
N TYR A 88 -8.59 -2.60 0.05
CA TYR A 88 -9.29 -3.43 1.03
C TYR A 88 -8.66 -3.27 2.41
N VAL A 89 -9.49 -3.02 3.43
CA VAL A 89 -9.03 -2.72 4.79
C VAL A 89 -9.54 -3.78 5.77
N LEU A 90 -8.65 -4.61 6.29
CA LEU A 90 -8.97 -5.64 7.29
C LEU A 90 -8.71 -5.11 8.70
N SER A 91 -9.63 -5.33 9.63
CA SER A 91 -9.54 -4.92 11.04
C SER A 91 -9.48 -6.14 11.98
N PRO A 92 -8.34 -6.85 12.09
CA PRO A 92 -8.26 -8.10 12.86
C PRO A 92 -8.14 -7.88 14.39
N GLY A 93 -7.94 -6.63 14.82
CA GLY A 93 -7.46 -6.31 16.16
C GLY A 93 -8.39 -6.68 17.32
N LEU A 94 -9.68 -6.92 17.07
CA LEU A 94 -10.63 -7.36 18.11
C LEU A 94 -10.31 -8.74 18.69
N SER A 95 -9.58 -9.59 17.95
CA SER A 95 -9.35 -10.97 18.40
C SER A 95 -8.01 -11.55 17.96
N ILE A 96 -7.17 -10.82 17.23
CA ILE A 96 -5.88 -11.35 16.77
C ILE A 96 -4.97 -11.72 17.94
N CYS A 97 -4.32 -12.87 17.83
CA CYS A 97 -3.16 -13.25 18.64
C CYS A 97 -1.89 -12.95 17.83
N TYR A 98 -1.19 -11.86 18.11
CA TYR A 98 -0.12 -11.33 17.24
C TYR A 98 1.07 -12.30 17.06
N SER A 99 1.35 -13.10 18.09
CA SER A 99 2.41 -14.11 18.11
C SER A 99 2.00 -15.42 17.41
N GLY A 100 0.71 -15.62 17.15
CA GLY A 100 0.18 -16.82 16.50
C GLY A 100 0.50 -16.85 15.00
N PRO A 101 1.31 -17.80 14.49
CA PRO A 101 1.67 -17.82 13.08
C PRO A 101 0.45 -18.04 12.16
N SER A 102 -0.49 -18.89 12.58
CA SER A 102 -1.75 -19.17 11.87
C SER A 102 -2.64 -17.94 11.69
N GLU A 103 -2.50 -16.95 12.55
CA GLU A 103 -3.26 -15.69 12.51
C GLU A 103 -2.81 -14.85 11.31
N THR A 104 -1.49 -14.71 11.16
CA THR A 104 -0.94 -14.02 9.99
C THR A 104 -1.17 -14.82 8.71
N ASP A 105 -1.15 -16.15 8.78
CA ASP A 105 -1.48 -17.01 7.62
C ASP A 105 -2.93 -16.78 7.15
N ALA A 106 -3.89 -16.69 8.06
CA ALA A 106 -5.29 -16.40 7.73
C ALA A 106 -5.45 -15.01 7.08
N LEU A 107 -4.74 -14.00 7.60
CA LEU A 107 -4.70 -12.65 7.04
C LEU A 107 -4.16 -12.68 5.60
N ILE A 108 -3.00 -13.33 5.38
CA ILE A 108 -2.38 -13.46 4.07
C ILE A 108 -3.29 -14.23 3.10
N ALA A 109 -3.94 -15.30 3.55
CA ALA A 109 -4.88 -16.07 2.75
C ALA A 109 -6.08 -15.22 2.30
N LYS A 110 -6.65 -14.42 3.21
CA LYS A 110 -7.72 -13.46 2.90
C LYS A 110 -7.26 -12.43 1.87
N PHE A 111 -6.11 -11.78 2.07
CA PHE A 111 -5.55 -10.84 1.09
C PHE A 111 -5.26 -11.50 -0.26
N THR A 112 -4.75 -12.73 -0.26
CA THR A 112 -4.50 -13.50 -1.50
C THR A 112 -5.79 -13.76 -2.28
N SER A 113 -6.89 -14.08 -1.60
CA SER A 113 -8.19 -14.28 -2.26
C SER A 113 -8.67 -13.03 -3.01
N LEU A 114 -8.48 -11.85 -2.42
CA LEU A 114 -8.88 -10.56 -2.98
C LEU A 114 -7.89 -10.07 -4.04
N TYR A 115 -6.60 -10.38 -3.88
CA TYR A 115 -5.59 -10.12 -4.89
C TYR A 115 -5.92 -10.83 -6.20
N ARG A 116 -6.46 -12.07 -6.13
CA ARG A 116 -6.94 -12.82 -7.30
C ARG A 116 -8.13 -12.15 -8.00
N LEU A 117 -8.94 -11.36 -7.28
CA LEU A 117 -10.01 -10.54 -7.87
C LEU A 117 -9.51 -9.25 -8.53
N GLY A 118 -8.24 -8.89 -8.32
CA GLY A 118 -7.63 -7.69 -8.90
C GLY A 118 -7.32 -6.56 -7.91
N VAL A 119 -7.60 -6.74 -6.61
CA VAL A 119 -7.23 -5.75 -5.58
C VAL A 119 -5.71 -5.64 -5.48
N ARG A 120 -5.16 -4.43 -5.41
CA ARG A 120 -3.71 -4.19 -5.28
C ARG A 120 -3.33 -3.35 -4.06
N MET A 121 -4.28 -2.72 -3.38
CA MET A 121 -4.04 -2.00 -2.13
C MET A 121 -4.70 -2.71 -0.95
N PHE A 122 -3.92 -2.92 0.09
CA PHE A 122 -4.34 -3.63 1.29
C PHE A 122 -3.91 -2.86 2.53
N VAL A 123 -4.79 -2.82 3.53
CA VAL A 123 -4.55 -2.16 4.80
C VAL A 123 -4.90 -3.13 5.92
N VAL A 124 -4.04 -3.19 6.93
CA VAL A 124 -4.34 -3.82 8.23
C VAL A 124 -4.61 -2.68 9.20
N ALA A 125 -5.87 -2.52 9.60
CA ALA A 125 -6.32 -1.46 10.49
C ALA A 125 -6.39 -1.97 11.93
N LEU A 126 -5.79 -1.22 12.85
CA LEU A 126 -5.64 -1.56 14.26
C LEU A 126 -6.21 -0.43 15.14
N ASP A 127 -7.22 0.26 14.61
CA ASP A 127 -8.09 1.22 15.28
C ASP A 127 -9.15 0.54 16.14
N ASP A 128 -9.65 1.25 17.15
CA ASP A 128 -10.76 0.82 18.00
C ASP A 128 -10.53 -0.54 18.68
N ILE A 129 -9.36 -0.68 19.32
CA ILE A 129 -8.96 -1.87 20.09
C ILE A 129 -8.39 -1.49 21.46
N ASP A 130 -8.35 -2.46 22.38
CA ASP A 130 -7.69 -2.31 23.67
C ASP A 130 -6.19 -2.66 23.55
N HIS A 131 -5.32 -1.66 23.67
CA HIS A 131 -3.87 -1.82 23.59
C HIS A 131 -3.22 -2.27 24.91
N GLN A 132 -3.98 -2.38 26.00
CA GLN A 132 -3.50 -2.80 27.31
C GLN A 132 -3.85 -4.26 27.60
N ARG A 133 -4.83 -4.80 26.90
CA ARG A 133 -5.29 -6.19 27.03
C ARG A 133 -4.85 -7.03 25.85
N TRP A 134 -4.29 -8.19 26.15
CA TRP A 134 -4.01 -9.22 25.15
C TRP A 134 -5.23 -10.09 24.88
N ASN A 135 -5.38 -10.52 23.63
CA ASN A 135 -6.42 -11.47 23.21
C ASN A 135 -6.03 -12.93 23.49
N CYS A 136 -4.73 -13.19 23.73
CA CYS A 136 -4.16 -14.50 24.04
C CYS A 136 -2.99 -14.33 25.03
N ASP A 137 -2.68 -15.36 25.83
CA ASP A 137 -1.61 -15.29 26.82
C ASP A 137 -0.22 -15.34 26.19
N GLU A 138 -0.11 -15.94 25.00
CA GLU A 138 1.11 -16.05 24.21
C GLU A 138 1.68 -14.69 23.82
N ASP A 139 0.83 -13.70 23.54
CA ASP A 139 1.28 -12.34 23.21
C ASP A 139 1.97 -11.68 24.40
N ARG A 140 1.47 -11.93 25.62
CA ARG A 140 2.12 -11.44 26.84
C ARG A 140 3.51 -12.06 26.99
N ALA A 141 3.64 -13.36 26.74
CA ALA A 141 4.92 -14.06 26.82
C ALA A 141 5.90 -13.61 25.73
N ALA A 142 5.42 -13.34 24.52
CA ALA A 142 6.24 -12.96 23.38
C ALA A 142 6.67 -11.49 23.39
N PHE A 143 5.79 -10.58 23.80
CA PHE A 143 6.00 -9.13 23.65
C PHE A 143 6.04 -8.36 24.96
N GLY A 144 5.55 -8.93 26.07
CA GLY A 144 5.49 -8.27 27.36
C GLY A 144 4.18 -7.51 27.58
N THR A 145 4.24 -6.31 28.18
CA THR A 145 3.05 -5.52 28.56
C THR A 145 3.21 -4.04 28.27
N GLY A 146 2.09 -3.33 28.11
CA GLY A 146 2.07 -1.89 27.90
C GLY A 146 2.20 -1.50 26.43
N LEU A 147 2.15 -0.20 26.15
CA LEU A 147 2.02 0.33 24.79
C LEU A 147 3.20 -0.05 23.87
N ALA A 148 4.42 -0.10 24.39
CA ALA A 148 5.60 -0.51 23.61
C ALA A 148 5.54 -1.98 23.17
N ALA A 149 5.01 -2.85 24.04
CA ALA A 149 4.78 -4.25 23.72
C ALA A 149 3.68 -4.39 22.65
N ALA A 150 2.57 -3.67 22.81
CA ALA A 150 1.49 -3.64 21.82
C ALA A 150 1.98 -3.16 20.45
N ALA A 151 2.73 -2.06 20.39
CA ALA A 151 3.32 -1.56 19.15
C ALA A 151 4.27 -2.59 18.50
N SER A 152 5.09 -3.28 19.30
CA SER A 152 6.00 -4.33 18.81
C SER A 152 5.23 -5.52 18.22
N ALA A 153 4.14 -5.94 18.87
CA ALA A 153 3.27 -7.01 18.40
C ALA A 153 2.57 -6.66 17.07
N GLN A 154 2.07 -5.43 16.94
CA GLN A 154 1.48 -4.93 15.70
C GLN A 154 2.50 -4.87 14.57
N ALA A 155 3.69 -4.33 14.84
CA ALA A 155 4.78 -4.29 13.88
C ALA A 155 5.24 -5.69 13.45
N HIS A 156 5.23 -6.68 14.37
CA HIS A 156 5.57 -8.07 14.06
C HIS A 156 4.68 -8.62 12.93
N VAL A 157 3.36 -8.51 13.07
CA VAL A 157 2.39 -8.96 12.06
C VAL A 157 2.54 -8.17 10.76
N ILE A 158 2.56 -6.84 10.81
CA ILE A 158 2.67 -5.99 9.62
C ILE A 158 3.95 -6.29 8.84
N ASN A 159 5.09 -6.45 9.52
CA ASN A 159 6.36 -6.79 8.89
C ASN A 159 6.31 -8.17 8.21
N ARG A 160 5.60 -9.15 8.80
CA ARG A 160 5.41 -10.46 8.20
C ARG A 160 4.54 -10.38 6.95
N VAL A 161 3.41 -9.68 7.01
CA VAL A 161 2.54 -9.43 5.83
C VAL A 161 3.31 -8.72 4.72
N GLN A 162 4.13 -7.71 5.05
CA GLN A 162 4.97 -7.03 4.07
C GLN A 162 5.93 -8.00 3.37
N ARG A 163 6.62 -8.87 4.13
CA ARG A 163 7.57 -9.84 3.57
C ARG A 163 6.92 -10.99 2.80
N GLU A 164 5.79 -11.50 3.26
CA GLU A 164 5.21 -12.74 2.71
C GLU A 164 4.12 -12.48 1.69
N PHE A 165 3.42 -11.35 1.77
CA PHE A 165 2.36 -11.00 0.84
C PHE A 165 2.77 -9.89 -0.13
N VAL A 166 3.18 -8.72 0.38
CA VAL A 166 3.49 -7.57 -0.50
C VAL A 166 4.73 -7.85 -1.36
N ALA A 167 5.78 -8.41 -0.76
CA ALA A 167 6.99 -8.78 -1.49
C ALA A 167 6.84 -9.95 -2.46
N ALA A 168 5.91 -10.87 -2.18
CA ALA A 168 5.59 -11.99 -3.06
C ALA A 168 4.65 -11.61 -4.22
N ASN A 169 3.92 -10.50 -4.09
CA ASN A 169 2.99 -10.00 -5.10
C ASN A 169 3.34 -8.61 -5.66
N PRO A 170 4.58 -8.33 -6.13
CA PRO A 170 4.90 -7.04 -6.69
C PRO A 170 4.44 -6.93 -8.15
N GLY A 171 4.30 -5.69 -8.62
CA GLY A 171 4.51 -5.33 -10.04
C GLY A 171 5.96 -5.59 -10.46
N ARG A 172 6.39 -6.85 -10.35
CA ARG A 172 7.75 -7.36 -10.50
C ARG A 172 8.24 -7.14 -11.91
N ALA A 173 9.48 -6.68 -12.07
CA ALA A 173 10.16 -6.80 -13.36
C ALA A 173 10.18 -8.28 -13.77
N THR A 174 9.74 -8.60 -14.98
CA THR A 174 9.62 -10.00 -15.45
C THR A 174 10.95 -10.64 -15.81
N ARG A 175 12.03 -9.85 -15.86
CA ARG A 175 13.39 -10.28 -16.19
C ARG A 175 14.45 -9.52 -15.36
N PRO A 176 15.67 -10.08 -15.24
CA PRO A 176 16.83 -9.32 -14.77
C PRO A 176 17.01 -8.01 -15.55
N PRO A 177 17.51 -6.95 -14.89
CA PRO A 177 17.82 -5.70 -15.55
C PRO A 177 19.02 -5.88 -16.49
N ALA A 178 18.99 -5.23 -17.64
CA ALA A 178 20.13 -5.15 -18.54
C ALA A 178 21.20 -4.18 -17.98
N ASP A 179 22.44 -4.31 -18.43
CA ASP A 179 23.52 -3.43 -18.00
C ASP A 179 23.18 -1.95 -18.28
N GLY A 180 23.22 -1.13 -17.22
CA GLY A 180 22.89 0.29 -17.28
C GLY A 180 21.39 0.62 -17.31
N GLU A 181 20.50 -0.39 -17.26
CA GLU A 181 19.06 -0.17 -17.14
C GLU A 181 18.74 0.53 -15.81
N ALA A 182 17.82 1.50 -15.86
CA ALA A 182 17.42 2.27 -14.70
C ALA A 182 15.92 2.51 -14.69
N LEU A 183 15.31 2.40 -13.51
CA LEU A 183 13.98 2.95 -13.30
C LEU A 183 14.10 4.45 -13.05
N THR A 184 13.37 5.23 -13.85
CA THR A 184 13.28 6.67 -13.68
C THR A 184 11.92 7.01 -13.09
N PHE A 185 11.94 7.74 -11.98
CA PHE A 185 10.76 8.28 -11.33
C PHE A 185 10.80 9.80 -11.41
N THR A 186 9.76 10.38 -12.02
CA THR A 186 9.68 11.83 -12.26
C THR A 186 8.57 12.45 -11.40
N LEU A 187 8.93 13.47 -10.64
CA LEU A 187 8.03 14.33 -9.89
C LEU A 187 7.32 15.29 -10.85
N PRO A 188 6.07 15.71 -10.55
CA PRO A 188 5.35 16.68 -11.38
C PRO A 188 6.07 18.03 -11.52
N THR A 189 6.88 18.42 -10.54
CA THR A 189 7.61 19.69 -10.52
C THR A 189 8.93 19.51 -9.78
N ALA A 190 9.97 20.16 -10.29
CA ALA A 190 11.26 20.21 -9.60
C ALA A 190 11.11 20.94 -8.27
N ARG A 191 11.55 20.31 -7.19
CA ARG A 191 11.53 20.89 -5.85
C ARG A 191 12.74 20.45 -5.06
N GLU A 192 13.10 21.23 -4.05
CA GLU A 192 14.11 20.85 -3.07
C GLU A 192 13.65 19.59 -2.35
N LEU A 193 14.59 18.64 -2.16
CA LEU A 193 14.36 17.43 -1.39
C LEU A 193 15.41 17.31 -0.29
N ASP A 194 14.98 16.97 0.91
CA ASP A 194 15.84 16.65 2.04
C ASP A 194 16.30 15.19 1.98
N LYS A 195 15.36 14.30 1.66
CA LYS A 195 15.55 12.85 1.76
C LYS A 195 14.65 12.12 0.76
N ILE A 196 15.15 11.02 0.23
CA ILE A 196 14.35 10.02 -0.48
C ILE A 196 14.35 8.75 0.33
N VAL A 197 13.18 8.16 0.55
CA VAL A 197 13.05 6.81 1.11
C VAL A 197 12.69 5.87 -0.02
N VAL A 198 13.45 4.80 -0.21
CA VAL A 198 13.14 3.76 -1.17
C VAL A 198 12.80 2.48 -0.41
N LEU A 199 11.62 1.93 -0.69
CA LEU A 199 11.23 0.60 -0.26
C LEU A 199 11.35 -0.34 -1.47
N ALA A 200 12.35 -1.22 -1.42
CA ALA A 200 12.66 -2.10 -2.54
C ALA A 200 13.42 -3.36 -2.09
N ASP A 201 13.14 -4.50 -2.73
CA ASP A 201 14.03 -5.66 -2.72
C ASP A 201 14.85 -5.65 -4.01
N ALA A 202 15.89 -4.81 -4.02
CA ALA A 202 16.76 -4.60 -5.16
C ALA A 202 18.10 -4.02 -4.71
N ARG A 203 19.12 -4.20 -5.57
CA ARG A 203 20.40 -3.48 -5.47
C ARG A 203 20.45 -2.44 -6.57
N ALA A 204 20.60 -1.17 -6.20
CA ALA A 204 20.69 -0.07 -7.15
C ALA A 204 21.54 1.07 -6.60
N GLU A 205 22.21 1.81 -7.48
CA GLU A 205 22.65 3.16 -7.18
C GLU A 205 21.47 4.12 -7.37
N VAL A 206 21.23 4.96 -6.38
CA VAL A 206 20.18 5.98 -6.45
C VAL A 206 20.82 7.30 -6.83
N GLN A 207 20.29 7.92 -7.87
CA GLN A 207 20.71 9.22 -8.37
C GLN A 207 19.53 10.19 -8.40
N VAL A 208 19.79 11.48 -8.18
CA VAL A 208 18.86 12.56 -8.50
C VAL A 208 19.38 13.37 -9.67
N ARG A 209 18.49 14.01 -10.43
CA ARG A 209 18.91 14.92 -11.51
C ARG A 209 19.05 16.34 -10.98
N ALA A 210 20.24 16.92 -11.09
CA ALA A 210 20.51 18.33 -10.81
C ALA A 210 21.02 19.00 -12.09
N GLY A 211 20.15 19.78 -12.76
CA GLY A 211 20.38 20.24 -14.12
C GLY A 211 20.47 19.06 -15.11
N ASP A 212 21.53 19.01 -15.92
CA ASP A 212 21.75 17.91 -16.87
C ASP A 212 22.54 16.73 -16.29
N ARG A 213 22.93 16.79 -15.01
CA ARG A 213 23.78 15.77 -14.38
C ARG A 213 22.99 14.90 -13.41
N GLY A 214 23.23 13.59 -13.49
CA GLY A 214 22.82 12.64 -12.46
C GLY A 214 23.80 12.65 -11.30
N VAL A 215 23.34 13.01 -10.11
CA VAL A 215 24.11 13.07 -8.88
C VAL A 215 23.80 11.82 -8.03
N PRO A 216 24.77 10.92 -7.79
CA PRO A 216 24.57 9.79 -6.89
C PRO A 216 24.33 10.28 -5.45
N ILE A 217 23.29 9.74 -4.81
CA ILE A 217 22.95 10.06 -3.41
C ILE A 217 23.12 8.87 -2.46
N GLY A 218 23.35 7.68 -3.01
CA GLY A 218 23.68 6.47 -2.24
C GLY A 218 23.26 5.20 -2.97
N ARG A 219 23.17 4.10 -2.22
CA ARG A 219 22.82 2.77 -2.76
C ARG A 219 21.70 2.14 -1.94
N LEU A 220 20.88 1.34 -2.60
CA LEU A 220 19.95 0.45 -1.92
C LEU A 220 20.74 -0.66 -1.22
N ILE A 221 20.55 -0.77 0.10
CA ILE A 221 21.25 -1.75 0.94
C ILE A 221 20.28 -2.71 1.65
N GLY A 222 18.97 -2.58 1.42
CA GLY A 222 17.93 -3.45 1.98
C GLY A 222 16.52 -2.97 1.65
N GLY A 223 15.51 -3.64 2.25
CA GLY A 223 14.08 -3.43 2.01
C GLY A 223 13.55 -2.01 2.25
N TYR A 224 14.25 -1.24 3.10
CA TYR A 224 13.95 0.16 3.42
C TYR A 224 15.28 0.93 3.44
N THR A 225 15.44 1.92 2.57
CA THR A 225 16.67 2.70 2.44
C THR A 225 16.37 4.20 2.45
N PRO A 226 16.62 4.92 3.55
CA PRO A 226 16.59 6.38 3.58
C PRO A 226 17.90 6.96 3.01
N LEU A 227 17.79 7.91 2.08
CA LEU A 227 18.90 8.50 1.35
C LEU A 227 18.82 10.03 1.45
N PRO A 228 19.80 10.70 2.08
CA PRO A 228 19.82 12.15 2.13
C PRO A 228 20.09 12.73 0.73
N VAL A 229 19.29 13.71 0.32
CA VAL A 229 19.43 14.41 -0.97
C VAL A 229 20.20 15.72 -0.81
N ARG A 230 20.33 16.22 0.43
CA ARG A 230 21.10 17.42 0.80
C ARG A 230 20.60 18.70 0.13
N GLY A 231 19.28 18.89 0.06
CA GLY A 231 18.67 20.13 -0.44
C GLY A 231 18.81 20.34 -1.94
N LEU A 232 19.03 19.28 -2.72
CA LEU A 232 19.08 19.41 -4.17
C LEU A 232 17.66 19.57 -4.73
N THR A 233 17.46 20.61 -5.53
CA THR A 233 16.26 20.77 -6.36
C THR A 233 16.27 19.76 -7.49
N THR A 234 15.29 18.86 -7.51
CA THR A 234 15.17 17.84 -8.55
C THR A 234 13.71 17.52 -8.84
N ASP A 235 13.43 17.10 -10.07
CA ASP A 235 12.19 16.45 -10.46
C ASP A 235 12.40 14.97 -10.78
N THR A 236 13.62 14.44 -10.71
CA THR A 236 13.91 13.12 -11.27
C THR A 236 14.78 12.31 -10.33
N ILE A 237 14.31 11.12 -10.00
CA ILE A 237 15.00 10.10 -9.21
C ILE A 237 15.28 8.93 -10.15
N ARG A 238 16.51 8.42 -10.18
CA ARG A 238 16.91 7.26 -10.98
C ARG A 238 17.47 6.17 -10.08
N LEU A 239 16.95 4.96 -10.25
CA LEU A 239 17.47 3.74 -9.64
C LEU A 239 18.22 2.97 -10.72
N LYS A 240 19.54 3.10 -10.74
CA LYS A 240 20.41 2.36 -11.67
C LYS A 240 20.67 0.98 -11.10
N TRP A 241 20.17 -0.05 -11.77
CA TRP A 241 20.22 -1.41 -11.26
C TRP A 241 21.64 -1.95 -11.24
N ALA A 242 21.99 -2.66 -10.16
CA ALA A 242 23.09 -3.60 -10.21
C ALA A 242 22.63 -4.87 -10.94
N THR A 243 23.56 -5.58 -11.58
CA THR A 243 23.28 -6.89 -12.18
C THR A 243 22.82 -7.90 -11.12
N GLY A 244 21.82 -8.72 -11.46
CA GLY A 244 21.28 -9.71 -10.53
C GLY A 244 19.82 -10.04 -10.79
N SER A 245 19.13 -10.51 -9.75
CA SER A 245 17.71 -10.86 -9.80
C SER A 245 16.83 -9.67 -10.22
N PRO A 246 15.65 -9.91 -10.83
CA PRO A 246 14.71 -8.86 -11.20
C PRO A 246 14.39 -7.95 -10.00
N PRO A 247 14.56 -6.63 -10.12
CA PRO A 247 14.34 -5.71 -9.00
C PRO A 247 12.86 -5.63 -8.66
N VAL A 248 12.57 -5.49 -7.36
CA VAL A 248 11.24 -5.16 -6.87
C VAL A 248 11.30 -3.79 -6.18
N VAL A 249 10.52 -2.83 -6.66
CA VAL A 249 10.32 -1.54 -5.98
C VAL A 249 8.88 -1.47 -5.51
N TYR A 250 8.70 -1.32 -4.20
CA TYR A 250 7.39 -1.09 -3.60
C TYR A 250 7.02 0.38 -3.66
N GLU A 251 7.95 1.25 -3.25
CA GLU A 251 7.70 2.69 -3.18
C GLU A 251 8.99 3.52 -3.23
N ILE A 252 8.86 4.73 -3.77
CA ILE A 252 9.86 5.79 -3.70
C ILE A 252 9.14 7.00 -3.10
N VAL A 253 9.57 7.41 -1.90
CA VAL A 253 8.96 8.51 -1.15
C VAL A 253 9.94 9.70 -1.10
N PRO A 254 9.70 10.75 -1.90
CA PRO A 254 10.48 11.97 -1.89
C PRO A 254 9.99 12.93 -0.79
N HIS A 255 10.87 13.31 0.12
CA HIS A 255 10.64 14.32 1.16
C HIS A 255 11.39 15.60 0.80
N GLY A 256 10.75 16.75 0.99
CA GLY A 256 11.36 18.07 0.93
C GLY A 256 10.71 18.97 1.96
#